data_AF-A0A7X9E8S0-F1
#
_entry.id   AF-A0A7X9E8S0-F1
#
_cell.length_a   1.000
_cell.length_b   1.000
_cell.length_c   1.000
_cell.angle_alpha   90.00
_cell.angle_beta   90.00
_cell.angle_gamma   90.00
#
_symmetry.space_group_name_H-M   'P 1'
#
loop_
_entity.id
_entity.type
_entity.pdbx_description
1 polymer ?
#
loop_
_entity_poly.entity_id
_entity_poly.type
_entity_poly.pdbx_seq_one_letter_code
_entity_poly.pdbx_strand_id
1 'polypeptide(L)'
;MIDGIGGYMDKNKNNEIMNKNNLDKDSTCRDNMRRDVPYKDNQNKSCPKNKNSQNNINEYSYLIDNLNNEDLSARLKSLEQLKGLIDNGQIKEPVRYNDVNNHIHTTYSFSPYSPTKSVWMAYMSGLITAGIVDHDSIGGAEEFIKAGRILNLPTTIGVECRADFSCTSLKGRRINNPDQSSIAYVALHGIPHTRINDVKQYFAPYTKERNKRNRLMVERINNVFAPFDIKQDFDNDVVPLSQLHNGGSITERHILYSLALKLIEKYGKGQTLVSFLKNQLQIKLKANLENYLLDEENPFYEYDLLGVLKSDLISLIYVDAKEECPDVREFLDFCSSIGAISAYAYLGDVTDSVTGDKKAQKFEDDYIEELFQVLKDLGFNAVTYMPS
;
A
#
# COMPACT_ATOMS: atom_id res chain seq x y z
N MET A 1 -57.24 -17.00 11.95
CA MET A 1 -57.43 -15.79 11.13
C MET A 1 -56.74 -16.06 9.82
N ILE A 2 -57.52 -16.17 8.76
CA ILE A 2 -57.20 -16.73 7.44
C ILE A 2 -57.33 -15.59 6.42
N ASP A 3 -56.39 -15.54 5.47
CA ASP A 3 -56.38 -15.05 4.09
C ASP A 3 -57.06 -13.72 3.67
N GLY A 4 -56.31 -12.91 2.89
CA GLY A 4 -56.57 -12.83 1.45
C GLY A 4 -57.08 -11.53 0.79
N ILE A 5 -56.32 -11.08 -0.21
CA ILE A 5 -56.74 -10.68 -1.58
C ILE A 5 -57.11 -9.19 -1.90
N GLY A 6 -56.45 -8.70 -2.98
CA GLY A 6 -56.98 -7.77 -4.00
C GLY A 6 -56.31 -6.37 -4.02
N GLY A 7 -55.77 -5.80 -5.09
CA GLY A 7 -55.86 -6.04 -6.54
C GLY A 7 -56.27 -4.75 -7.29
N TYR A 8 -55.42 -4.30 -8.23
CA TYR A 8 -55.69 -3.38 -9.37
C TYR A 8 -56.05 -1.89 -9.15
N MET A 9 -55.23 -0.95 -9.69
CA MET A 9 -55.43 -0.34 -11.02
C MET A 9 -54.40 0.77 -11.32
N ASP A 10 -53.94 0.72 -12.56
CA ASP A 10 -53.10 1.65 -13.31
C ASP A 10 -53.91 2.86 -13.85
N LYS A 11 -53.25 4.03 -14.04
CA LYS A 11 -53.54 4.98 -15.15
C LYS A 11 -52.62 6.22 -15.13
N ASN A 12 -51.73 6.23 -16.12
CA ASN A 12 -51.15 7.40 -16.79
C ASN A 12 -52.14 8.55 -17.03
N LYS A 13 -51.68 9.81 -16.94
CA LYS A 13 -51.66 10.78 -18.06
C LYS A 13 -51.08 12.16 -17.66
N ASN A 14 -50.10 12.58 -18.48
CA ASN A 14 -49.91 13.88 -19.12
C ASN A 14 -49.88 15.17 -18.27
N ASN A 15 -48.76 15.91 -18.35
CA ASN A 15 -48.75 17.10 -19.22
C ASN A 15 -47.34 17.58 -19.53
N GLU A 16 -47.20 18.00 -20.78
CA GLU A 16 -46.02 18.43 -21.50
C GLU A 16 -46.27 19.89 -21.94
N ILE A 17 -45.19 20.59 -22.34
CA ILE A 17 -45.17 21.73 -23.30
C ILE A 17 -45.20 23.17 -22.74
N MET A 18 -44.01 23.80 -22.70
CA MET A 18 -43.57 25.01 -23.47
C MET A 18 -42.57 25.87 -22.66
N ASN A 19 -41.70 26.73 -23.21
CA ASN A 19 -40.86 26.83 -24.41
C ASN A 19 -40.23 28.25 -24.32
N LYS A 20 -38.97 28.42 -24.78
CA LYS A 20 -38.36 29.64 -25.39
C LYS A 20 -37.87 30.83 -24.52
N ASN A 21 -36.53 30.91 -24.49
CA ASN A 21 -35.64 31.87 -25.18
C ASN A 21 -35.56 33.39 -24.83
N ASN A 22 -34.30 33.84 -24.95
CA ASN A 22 -33.72 35.17 -25.22
C ASN A 22 -33.28 35.98 -23.98
N LEU A 23 -31.97 36.21 -23.74
CA LEU A 23 -30.91 36.95 -24.47
C LEU A 23 -30.81 38.41 -24.02
N ASP A 24 -29.54 38.83 -23.84
CA ASP A 24 -29.01 40.21 -23.76
C ASP A 24 -29.24 40.97 -22.42
N LYS A 25 -28.28 41.68 -21.81
CA LYS A 25 -27.01 42.27 -22.25
C LYS A 25 -26.24 42.87 -21.05
N ASP A 26 -24.90 42.86 -21.17
CA ASP A 26 -23.96 43.94 -20.79
C ASP A 26 -23.77 44.38 -19.32
N SER A 27 -22.58 44.70 -18.81
CA SER A 27 -21.20 44.69 -19.35
C SER A 27 -20.20 45.15 -18.27
N THR A 28 -18.91 44.92 -18.57
CA THR A 28 -17.67 45.53 -18.01
C THR A 28 -17.14 44.95 -16.68
N CYS A 29 -15.87 44.58 -16.54
CA CYS A 29 -14.66 45.12 -17.17
C CYS A 29 -13.68 44.02 -17.65
N ARG A 30 -13.06 44.27 -18.81
CA ARG A 30 -11.93 43.52 -19.39
C ARG A 30 -10.60 44.07 -18.88
N ASP A 31 -9.54 43.38 -19.33
CA ASP A 31 -8.16 43.82 -19.51
C ASP A 31 -7.27 43.57 -18.28
N ASN A 32 -6.11 42.92 -18.34
CA ASN A 32 -5.16 42.54 -19.39
C ASN A 32 -4.12 41.64 -18.63
N MET A 33 -3.51 40.55 -19.08
CA MET A 33 -2.70 40.35 -20.28
C MET A 33 -2.35 38.84 -20.34
N ARG A 34 -2.78 38.15 -21.40
CA ARG A 34 -2.04 37.00 -21.95
C ARG A 34 -0.95 37.55 -22.88
N ARG A 35 0.22 36.92 -22.84
CA ARG A 35 1.13 36.80 -23.99
C ARG A 35 1.48 35.31 -24.14
N ASP A 36 0.69 34.55 -24.90
CA ASP A 36 0.97 34.13 -26.30
C ASP A 36 2.47 34.03 -26.69
N VAL A 37 3.05 33.01 -27.32
CA VAL A 37 2.74 31.71 -28.02
C VAL A 37 4.15 31.07 -28.31
N PRO A 38 4.38 29.90 -28.97
CA PRO A 38 3.44 28.93 -29.52
C PRO A 38 3.74 27.43 -29.31
N TYR A 39 2.64 26.67 -29.28
CA TYR A 39 2.59 25.26 -29.64
C TYR A 39 2.89 25.14 -31.14
N LYS A 40 4.01 24.49 -31.50
CA LYS A 40 4.28 24.07 -32.87
C LYS A 40 4.09 22.57 -32.97
N ASP A 41 3.20 22.18 -33.87
CA ASP A 41 3.13 20.84 -34.45
C ASP A 41 4.52 20.41 -34.94
N ASN A 42 4.98 19.26 -34.45
CA ASN A 42 6.04 18.48 -35.06
C ASN A 42 5.59 17.02 -35.05
N GLN A 43 4.79 16.67 -36.07
CA GLN A 43 4.78 15.32 -36.59
C GLN A 43 6.19 14.97 -37.07
N ASN A 44 6.63 13.74 -36.81
CA ASN A 44 7.96 13.18 -37.11
C ASN A 44 9.16 13.72 -36.30
N LYS A 45 9.21 13.32 -35.02
CA LYS A 45 10.49 12.94 -34.40
C LYS A 45 10.32 11.55 -33.81
N SER A 46 11.03 10.58 -34.39
CA SER A 46 11.18 9.26 -33.81
C SER A 46 11.69 9.41 -32.39
N CYS A 47 10.93 8.89 -31.44
CA CYS A 47 11.42 8.68 -30.08
C CYS A 47 12.73 7.88 -30.20
N PRO A 48 13.84 8.29 -29.56
CA PRO A 48 15.06 7.52 -29.65
C PRO A 48 14.75 6.14 -29.07
N LYS A 49 14.76 5.13 -29.95
CA LYS A 49 14.53 3.73 -29.61
C LYS A 49 15.33 3.41 -28.35
N ASN A 50 14.63 2.94 -27.32
CA ASN A 50 15.22 2.41 -26.11
C ASN A 50 16.27 1.38 -26.53
N LYS A 51 17.56 1.72 -26.36
CA LYS A 51 18.70 0.86 -26.69
C LYS A 51 19.10 -0.03 -25.51
N ASN A 52 18.17 -0.37 -24.64
CA ASN A 52 18.27 -1.64 -23.91
C ASN A 52 17.87 -2.71 -24.93
N SER A 53 18.85 -3.29 -25.63
CA SER A 53 18.57 -4.53 -26.36
C SER A 53 18.07 -5.55 -25.35
N GLN A 54 16.98 -6.25 -25.67
CA GLN A 54 16.43 -7.36 -24.89
C GLN A 54 17.51 -8.39 -24.49
N ASN A 55 18.63 -8.44 -25.26
CA ASN A 55 19.78 -9.30 -25.04
C ASN A 55 20.60 -8.99 -23.78
N ASN A 56 20.67 -7.74 -23.28
CA ASN A 56 21.47 -7.41 -22.10
C ASN A 56 20.73 -7.68 -20.77
N ILE A 57 19.40 -7.69 -20.78
CA ILE A 57 18.59 -7.99 -19.59
C ILE A 57 18.69 -9.48 -19.23
N ASN A 58 18.83 -10.34 -20.24
CA ASN A 58 18.96 -11.80 -20.04
C ASN A 58 20.33 -12.22 -19.46
N GLU A 59 21.39 -11.44 -19.66
CA GLU A 59 22.75 -11.83 -19.23
C GLU A 59 22.93 -11.76 -17.70
N TYR A 60 22.21 -10.86 -17.03
CA TYR A 60 22.33 -10.60 -15.59
C TYR A 60 21.01 -10.76 -14.83
N SER A 61 19.97 -11.32 -15.45
CA SER A 61 18.65 -11.53 -14.83
C SER A 61 18.76 -12.31 -13.52
N TYR A 62 19.60 -13.34 -13.50
CA TYR A 62 19.84 -14.15 -12.29
C TYR A 62 20.37 -13.31 -11.10
N LEU A 63 21.18 -12.27 -11.35
CA LEU A 63 21.64 -11.36 -10.29
C LEU A 63 20.51 -10.50 -9.78
N ILE A 64 19.67 -10.01 -10.69
CA ILE A 64 18.49 -9.19 -10.36
C ILE A 64 17.45 -10.01 -9.59
N ASP A 65 17.27 -11.29 -9.93
CA ASP A 65 16.39 -12.22 -9.23
C ASP A 65 16.94 -12.56 -7.85
N ASN A 66 18.26 -12.77 -7.73
CA ASN A 66 18.94 -13.01 -6.46
C ASN A 66 18.86 -11.84 -5.48
N LEU A 67 18.48 -10.64 -5.90
CA LEU A 67 18.19 -9.55 -4.97
C LEU A 67 16.98 -9.84 -4.08
N ASN A 68 16.14 -10.81 -4.42
CA ASN A 68 15.05 -11.32 -3.58
C ASN A 68 15.34 -12.70 -2.95
N ASN A 69 16.58 -13.19 -3.03
CA ASN A 69 16.97 -14.47 -2.44
C ASN A 69 16.71 -14.48 -0.92
N GLU A 70 16.40 -15.63 -0.33
CA GLU A 70 16.22 -15.78 1.12
C GLU A 70 17.50 -15.45 1.91
N ASP A 71 18.67 -15.80 1.37
CA ASP A 71 19.97 -15.48 1.98
C ASP A 71 20.35 -14.01 1.77
N LEU A 72 20.51 -13.28 2.87
CA LEU A 72 20.98 -11.90 2.89
C LEU A 72 22.35 -11.75 2.21
N SER A 73 23.27 -12.70 2.39
CA SER A 73 24.60 -12.62 1.78
C SER A 73 24.51 -12.72 0.25
N ALA A 74 23.67 -13.63 -0.28
CA ALA A 74 23.39 -13.73 -1.70
C ALA A 74 22.84 -12.42 -2.26
N ARG A 75 21.85 -11.80 -1.58
CA ARG A 75 21.28 -10.50 -2.00
C ARG A 75 22.34 -9.42 -2.15
N LEU A 76 23.14 -9.20 -1.10
CA LEU A 76 24.16 -8.13 -1.09
C LEU A 76 25.30 -8.41 -2.10
N LYS A 77 25.76 -9.66 -2.23
CA LYS A 77 26.79 -10.02 -3.22
C LYS A 77 26.31 -9.81 -4.64
N SER A 78 25.07 -10.17 -4.95
CA SER A 78 24.49 -9.89 -6.27
C SER A 78 24.37 -8.39 -6.53
N LEU A 79 24.03 -7.59 -5.51
CA LEU A 79 24.01 -6.14 -5.63
C LEU A 79 25.40 -5.55 -5.90
N GLU A 80 26.44 -6.02 -5.22
CA GLU A 80 27.83 -5.61 -5.46
C GLU A 80 28.27 -5.92 -6.90
N GLN A 81 27.93 -7.12 -7.41
CA GLN A 81 28.22 -7.50 -8.79
C GLN A 81 27.48 -6.60 -9.78
N LEU A 82 26.18 -6.33 -9.55
CA LEU A 82 25.40 -5.41 -10.38
C LEU A 82 26.00 -4.00 -10.39
N LYS A 83 26.46 -3.50 -9.23
CA LYS A 83 27.15 -2.22 -9.14
C LYS A 83 28.45 -2.22 -9.94
N GLY A 84 29.25 -3.30 -9.86
CA GLY A 84 30.46 -3.45 -10.66
C GLY A 84 30.19 -3.44 -12.17
N LEU A 85 29.10 -4.06 -12.62
CA LEU A 85 28.67 -4.02 -14.02
C LEU A 85 28.27 -2.60 -14.46
N ILE A 86 27.66 -1.80 -13.57
CA ILE A 86 27.38 -0.39 -13.84
C ILE A 86 28.69 0.39 -13.97
N ASP A 87 29.62 0.21 -13.03
CA ASP A 87 30.89 0.94 -12.99
C ASP A 87 31.78 0.64 -14.20
N ASN A 88 31.70 -0.57 -14.74
CA ASN A 88 32.39 -0.98 -15.96
C ASN A 88 31.64 -0.58 -17.24
N GLY A 89 30.49 0.08 -17.15
CA GLY A 89 29.68 0.51 -18.28
C GLY A 89 28.93 -0.61 -19.01
N GLN A 90 28.84 -1.81 -18.43
CA GLN A 90 28.10 -2.95 -18.98
C GLN A 90 26.59 -2.80 -18.75
N ILE A 91 26.21 -2.28 -17.57
CA ILE A 91 24.86 -1.80 -17.29
C ILE A 91 24.88 -0.27 -17.38
N LYS A 92 23.95 0.30 -18.14
CA LYS A 92 23.82 1.75 -18.25
C LYS A 92 23.33 2.33 -16.92
N GLU A 93 24.04 3.34 -16.42
CA GLU A 93 23.57 4.08 -15.25
C GLU A 93 22.24 4.80 -15.55
N PRO A 94 21.25 4.74 -14.63
CA PRO A 94 19.99 5.44 -14.79
C PRO A 94 20.17 6.97 -14.79
N VAL A 95 19.29 7.66 -15.52
CA VAL A 95 19.21 9.13 -15.45
C VAL A 95 18.69 9.51 -14.08
N ARG A 96 19.34 10.47 -13.42
CA ARG A 96 18.89 11.00 -12.12
C ARG A 96 17.85 12.08 -12.33
N TYR A 97 16.79 12.02 -11.54
CA TYR A 97 15.76 13.06 -11.44
C TYR A 97 15.90 13.80 -10.11
N ASN A 98 14.86 14.52 -9.69
CA ASN A 98 14.78 15.13 -8.36
C ASN A 98 13.81 14.37 -7.44
N ASP A 99 13.35 13.20 -7.87
CA ASP A 99 12.32 12.43 -7.19
C ASP A 99 12.89 11.64 -6.01
N VAL A 100 12.10 11.58 -4.95
CA VAL A 100 12.41 10.92 -3.70
C VAL A 100 11.31 9.94 -3.35
N ASN A 101 11.67 8.77 -2.81
CA ASN A 101 10.68 7.89 -2.20
C ASN A 101 11.17 7.45 -0.81
N ASN A 102 10.70 8.15 0.22
CA ASN A 102 11.10 7.89 1.60
C ASN A 102 10.10 7.01 2.37
N HIS A 103 9.15 6.36 1.67
CA HIS A 103 8.13 5.50 2.29
C HIS A 103 7.99 4.20 1.47
N ILE A 104 8.93 3.29 1.65
CA ILE A 104 8.98 2.00 0.96
C ILE A 104 8.77 0.87 1.96
N HIS A 105 7.76 0.04 1.71
CA HIS A 105 7.60 -1.25 2.40
C HIS A 105 8.38 -2.36 1.68
N THR A 106 8.88 -3.31 2.45
CA THR A 106 9.68 -4.46 2.01
C THR A 106 9.05 -5.76 2.50
N THR A 107 9.70 -6.89 2.25
CA THR A 107 9.34 -8.20 2.80
C THR A 107 9.33 -8.23 4.35
N TYR A 108 9.86 -7.20 5.03
CA TYR A 108 9.81 -7.08 6.49
C TYR A 108 8.49 -6.53 7.04
N SER A 109 7.61 -6.04 6.17
CA SER A 109 6.18 -5.99 6.41
C SER A 109 5.50 -6.73 5.27
N PHE A 110 4.97 -6.07 4.24
CA PHE A 110 4.38 -6.76 3.11
C PHE A 110 4.76 -6.10 1.77
N SER A 111 5.60 -6.79 1.00
CA SER A 111 6.02 -6.41 -0.35
C SER A 111 6.67 -7.62 -1.03
N PRO A 112 6.60 -7.74 -2.37
CA PRO A 112 7.37 -8.74 -3.11
C PRO A 112 8.89 -8.46 -3.10
N TYR A 113 9.34 -7.31 -2.60
CA TYR A 113 10.74 -6.88 -2.69
C TYR A 113 11.42 -6.87 -1.33
N SER A 114 12.58 -7.54 -1.26
CA SER A 114 13.51 -7.43 -0.13
C SER A 114 14.02 -5.98 0.01
N PRO A 115 14.60 -5.60 1.16
CA PRO A 115 15.26 -4.30 1.30
C PRO A 115 16.33 -4.04 0.22
N THR A 116 17.16 -5.04 -0.09
CA THR A 116 18.18 -4.92 -1.15
C THR A 116 17.54 -4.70 -2.53
N LYS A 117 16.51 -5.47 -2.88
CA LYS A 117 15.79 -5.33 -4.15
C LYS A 117 15.15 -3.96 -4.25
N SER A 118 14.50 -3.49 -3.19
CA SER A 118 13.86 -2.17 -3.15
C SER A 118 14.85 -1.04 -3.41
N VAL A 119 16.05 -1.09 -2.83
CA VAL A 119 17.11 -0.10 -3.10
C VAL A 119 17.59 -0.16 -4.55
N TRP A 120 17.77 -1.36 -5.12
CA TRP A 120 18.10 -1.52 -6.53
C TRP A 120 17.04 -0.92 -7.45
N MET A 121 15.76 -1.21 -7.19
CA MET A 121 14.65 -0.67 -7.98
C MET A 121 14.61 0.85 -7.87
N ALA A 122 14.71 1.42 -6.67
CA ALA A 122 14.79 2.86 -6.44
C ALA A 122 15.94 3.51 -7.23
N TYR A 123 17.13 2.92 -7.15
CA TYR A 123 18.31 3.38 -7.87
C TYR A 123 18.08 3.37 -9.38
N MET A 124 17.61 2.25 -9.95
CA MET A 124 17.39 2.08 -11.38
C MET A 124 16.25 2.94 -11.92
N SER A 125 15.29 3.33 -11.06
CA SER A 125 14.26 4.32 -11.38
C SER A 125 14.77 5.77 -11.39
N GLY A 126 16.04 6.01 -11.02
CA GLY A 126 16.63 7.35 -11.06
C GLY A 126 16.34 8.21 -9.82
N LEU A 127 15.85 7.60 -8.73
CA LEU A 127 15.62 8.31 -7.46
C LEU A 127 16.95 8.79 -6.87
N ILE A 128 16.90 9.93 -6.18
CA ILE A 128 18.07 10.51 -5.48
C ILE A 128 18.14 10.11 -4.00
N THR A 129 17.06 9.58 -3.45
CA THR A 129 17.01 9.00 -2.11
C THR A 129 15.88 7.96 -2.01
N ALA A 130 16.08 6.98 -1.13
CA ALA A 130 15.09 5.95 -0.82
C ALA A 130 14.94 5.77 0.69
N GLY A 131 13.75 5.45 1.19
CA GLY A 131 13.50 5.26 2.62
C GLY A 131 12.65 4.04 2.92
N ILE A 132 13.12 3.17 3.80
CA ILE A 132 12.38 2.00 4.29
C ILE A 132 11.48 2.40 5.44
N VAL A 133 10.20 2.00 5.40
CA VAL A 133 9.17 2.32 6.40
C VAL A 133 8.23 1.12 6.52
N ASP A 134 8.75 -0.02 6.97
CA ASP A 134 7.91 -1.21 7.14
C ASP A 134 6.89 -1.03 8.26
N HIS A 135 5.72 -1.67 8.12
CA HIS A 135 4.68 -1.63 9.15
C HIS A 135 5.18 -2.30 10.44
N ASP A 136 5.13 -1.61 11.58
CA ASP A 136 5.41 -2.10 12.92
C ASP A 136 6.75 -2.87 13.04
N SER A 137 7.72 -2.55 12.18
CA SER A 137 8.97 -3.28 12.03
C SER A 137 10.09 -2.39 11.50
N ILE A 138 11.28 -2.53 12.09
CA ILE A 138 12.54 -1.93 11.62
C ILE A 138 13.55 -3.02 11.18
N GLY A 139 13.10 -4.28 11.03
CA GLY A 139 13.99 -5.43 10.83
C GLY A 139 14.87 -5.33 9.58
N GLY A 140 14.33 -4.77 8.49
CA GLY A 140 15.04 -4.62 7.22
C GLY A 140 16.02 -3.44 7.14
N ALA A 141 16.10 -2.60 8.17
CA ALA A 141 16.84 -1.33 8.12
C ALA A 141 18.34 -1.51 7.86
N GLU A 142 19.00 -2.46 8.52
CA GLU A 142 20.44 -2.67 8.36
C GLU A 142 20.81 -3.16 6.96
N GLU A 143 19.97 -4.02 6.37
CA GLU A 143 20.12 -4.45 4.98
C GLU A 143 19.93 -3.27 4.03
N PHE A 144 18.88 -2.48 4.23
CA PHE A 144 18.59 -1.30 3.40
C PHE A 144 19.74 -0.29 3.41
N ILE A 145 20.32 -0.01 4.59
CA ILE A 145 21.48 0.87 4.74
C ILE A 145 22.70 0.31 3.98
N LYS A 146 22.97 -0.99 4.09
CA LYS A 146 24.10 -1.64 3.38
C LYS A 146 23.90 -1.56 1.87
N ALA A 147 22.70 -1.86 1.38
CA ALA A 147 22.37 -1.75 -0.04
C ALA A 147 22.52 -0.31 -0.56
N GLY A 148 22.06 0.69 0.21
CA GLY A 148 22.23 2.10 -0.13
C GLY A 148 23.71 2.49 -0.27
N ARG A 149 24.56 2.01 0.65
CA ARG A 149 26.02 2.23 0.59
C ARG A 149 26.65 1.60 -0.65
N ILE A 150 26.27 0.36 -0.99
CA ILE A 150 26.79 -0.33 -2.18
C ILE A 150 26.50 0.49 -3.45
N LEU A 151 25.27 0.99 -3.60
CA LEU A 151 24.89 1.77 -4.78
C LEU A 151 25.26 3.24 -4.72
N ASN A 152 25.82 3.74 -3.60
CA ASN A 152 25.98 5.17 -3.34
C ASN A 152 24.64 5.95 -3.46
N LEU A 153 23.56 5.34 -2.99
CA LEU A 153 22.24 5.96 -2.88
C LEU A 153 22.00 6.40 -1.43
N PRO A 154 21.77 7.70 -1.15
CA PRO A 154 21.31 8.16 0.15
C PRO A 154 20.05 7.39 0.58
N THR A 155 20.06 6.90 1.82
CA THR A 155 18.94 6.14 2.37
C THR A 155 18.48 6.71 3.71
N THR A 156 17.18 6.59 3.97
CA THR A 156 16.57 6.85 5.28
C THR A 156 15.94 5.56 5.83
N ILE A 157 15.76 5.50 7.14
CA ILE A 157 15.10 4.38 7.81
C ILE A 157 13.97 4.89 8.71
N GLY A 158 12.90 4.12 8.78
CA GLY A 158 11.67 4.47 9.49
C GLY A 158 10.80 3.25 9.78
N VAL A 159 9.71 3.48 10.50
CA VAL A 159 8.66 2.51 10.81
C VAL A 159 7.32 3.22 10.69
N GLU A 160 6.34 2.61 10.04
CA GLU A 160 4.95 3.06 10.11
C GLU A 160 4.19 2.15 11.08
N CYS A 161 3.42 2.71 12.00
CA CYS A 161 2.61 1.92 12.92
C CYS A 161 1.21 2.48 13.05
N ARG A 162 0.32 1.69 13.62
CA ARG A 162 -0.98 2.17 14.07
C ARG A 162 -0.84 2.76 15.47
N ALA A 163 -1.42 3.93 15.70
CA ALA A 163 -1.49 4.57 17.01
C ALA A 163 -2.93 4.89 17.38
N ASP A 164 -3.24 4.81 18.68
CA ASP A 164 -4.55 5.14 19.22
C ASP A 164 -4.66 6.65 19.50
N PHE A 165 -5.62 7.29 18.83
CA PHE A 165 -5.96 8.71 18.95
C PHE A 165 -7.18 8.95 19.85
N SER A 166 -7.68 7.91 20.54
CA SER A 166 -8.84 8.00 21.43
C SER A 166 -8.68 8.99 22.59
N CYS A 167 -7.45 9.44 22.88
CA CYS A 167 -7.16 10.48 23.86
C CYS A 167 -7.34 11.92 23.32
N THR A 168 -7.68 12.09 22.05
CA THR A 168 -7.82 13.40 21.36
C THR A 168 -9.28 13.74 21.06
N SER A 169 -9.55 14.94 20.52
CA SER A 169 -10.88 15.31 20.01
C SER A 169 -11.32 14.49 18.78
N LEU A 170 -10.39 13.78 18.14
CA LEU A 170 -10.67 12.90 16.99
C LEU A 170 -11.23 11.53 17.40
N LYS A 171 -11.40 11.27 18.69
CA LYS A 171 -12.00 10.02 19.20
C LYS A 171 -13.32 9.71 18.50
N GLY A 172 -13.46 8.48 18.03
CA GLY A 172 -14.64 7.98 17.33
C GLY A 172 -14.69 8.32 15.84
N ARG A 173 -13.80 9.18 15.34
CA ARG A 173 -13.74 9.54 13.92
C ARG A 173 -13.03 8.48 13.09
N ARG A 174 -13.39 8.39 11.82
CA ARG A 174 -12.63 7.66 10.82
C ARG A 174 -11.45 8.54 10.37
N ILE A 175 -10.26 8.17 10.81
CA ILE A 175 -8.98 8.82 10.47
C ILE A 175 -8.35 8.01 9.32
N ASN A 176 -7.12 8.29 8.86
CA ASN A 176 -6.39 7.58 7.79
C ASN A 176 -6.33 6.02 7.88
N ASN A 177 -6.94 5.39 8.88
CA ASN A 177 -7.22 3.96 8.93
C ASN A 177 -8.62 3.63 8.34
N PRO A 178 -8.70 2.98 7.16
CA PRO A 178 -9.97 2.62 6.53
C PRO A 178 -10.79 1.63 7.35
N ASP A 179 -10.13 0.77 8.14
CA ASP A 179 -10.73 -0.39 8.78
C ASP A 179 -11.24 -0.05 10.20
N GLN A 180 -10.57 0.84 10.94
CA GLN A 180 -10.99 1.21 12.31
C GLN A 180 -11.01 2.72 12.61
N SER A 181 -12.03 3.18 13.35
CA SER A 181 -12.11 4.56 13.87
C SER A 181 -11.15 4.78 15.07
N SER A 182 -10.74 6.03 15.27
CA SER A 182 -9.81 6.48 16.34
C SER A 182 -8.39 5.93 16.24
N ILE A 183 -8.07 5.10 15.24
CA ILE A 183 -6.73 4.59 14.99
C ILE A 183 -6.17 5.32 13.78
N ALA A 184 -4.91 5.74 13.87
CA ALA A 184 -4.22 6.36 12.75
C ALA A 184 -2.92 5.64 12.40
N TYR A 185 -2.56 5.61 11.13
CA TYR A 185 -1.22 5.30 10.66
C TYR A 185 -0.31 6.52 10.88
N VAL A 186 0.80 6.30 11.57
CA VAL A 186 1.81 7.31 11.87
C VAL A 186 3.19 6.72 11.64
N ALA A 187 4.18 7.55 11.35
CA ALA A 187 5.52 7.10 11.03
C ALA A 187 6.58 7.72 11.95
N LEU A 188 7.54 6.89 12.36
CA LEU A 188 8.85 7.31 12.83
C LEU A 188 9.75 7.39 11.60
N HIS A 189 10.15 8.60 11.19
CA HIS A 189 11.07 8.80 10.07
C HIS A 189 12.45 9.24 10.54
N GLY A 190 13.46 9.01 9.69
CA GLY A 190 14.81 9.50 9.92
C GLY A 190 15.44 8.95 11.20
N ILE A 191 15.11 7.71 11.57
CA ILE A 191 15.60 7.08 12.79
C ILE A 191 17.13 7.04 12.75
N PRO A 192 17.85 7.55 13.78
CA PRO A 192 19.30 7.44 13.81
C PRO A 192 19.73 5.97 13.79
N HIS A 193 20.76 5.63 13.01
CA HIS A 193 21.21 4.23 12.87
C HIS A 193 21.61 3.60 14.22
N THR A 194 22.04 4.40 15.19
CA THR A 194 22.38 3.96 16.55
C THR A 194 21.16 3.58 17.41
N ARG A 195 19.95 3.88 16.95
CA ARG A 195 18.67 3.67 17.66
C ARG A 195 17.84 2.51 17.10
N ILE A 196 18.34 1.78 16.10
CA ILE A 196 17.63 0.64 15.50
C ILE A 196 17.19 -0.37 16.56
N ASN A 197 18.06 -0.70 17.52
CA ASN A 197 17.73 -1.65 18.58
C ASN A 197 16.68 -1.13 19.56
N ASP A 198 16.69 0.17 19.86
CA ASP A 198 15.68 0.79 20.73
C ASP A 198 14.28 0.66 20.09
N VAL A 199 14.20 0.88 18.77
CA VAL A 199 12.96 0.72 17.99
C VAL A 199 12.51 -0.73 17.92
N LYS A 200 13.43 -1.69 17.71
CA LYS A 200 13.10 -3.13 17.77
C LYS A 200 12.48 -3.51 19.12
N GLN A 201 13.04 -3.01 20.22
CA GLN A 201 12.55 -3.31 21.57
C GLN A 201 11.19 -2.66 21.84
N TYR A 202 10.99 -1.42 21.38
CA TYR A 202 9.72 -0.70 21.52
C TYR A 202 8.56 -1.43 20.82
N PHE A 203 8.77 -1.96 19.61
CA PHE A 203 7.73 -2.64 18.85
C PHE A 203 7.50 -4.11 19.24
N ALA A 204 8.45 -4.75 19.91
CA ALA A 204 8.35 -6.15 20.31
C ALA A 204 7.04 -6.54 21.06
N PRO A 205 6.54 -5.78 22.06
CA PRO A 205 5.25 -6.07 22.69
C PRO A 205 4.07 -5.92 21.70
N TYR A 206 4.04 -4.85 20.90
CA TYR A 206 2.95 -4.60 19.96
C TYR A 206 2.87 -5.68 18.87
N THR A 207 4.01 -6.18 18.37
CA THR A 207 4.03 -7.30 17.43
C THR A 207 3.44 -8.59 18.03
N LYS A 208 3.61 -8.84 19.33
CA LYS A 208 2.99 -10.01 20.00
C LYS A 208 1.47 -9.88 20.02
N GLU A 209 0.96 -8.71 20.40
CA GLU A 209 -0.49 -8.44 20.42
C GLU A 209 -1.08 -8.48 19.00
N ARG A 210 -0.35 -7.96 18.01
CA ARG A 210 -0.71 -8.10 16.59
C ARG A 210 -0.91 -9.54 16.19
N ASN A 211 0.02 -10.42 16.56
CA ASN A 211 -0.07 -11.83 16.20
C ASN A 211 -1.20 -12.56 16.93
N LYS A 212 -1.58 -12.16 18.15
CA LYS A 212 -2.81 -12.68 18.78
C LYS A 212 -4.04 -12.30 17.97
N ARG A 213 -4.13 -11.04 17.53
CA ARG A 213 -5.22 -10.57 16.68
C ARG A 213 -5.24 -11.25 15.31
N ASN A 214 -4.08 -11.42 14.68
CA ASN A 214 -3.96 -12.10 13.40
C ASN A 214 -4.45 -13.56 13.46
N ARG A 215 -4.19 -14.27 14.56
CA ARG A 215 -4.73 -15.63 14.77
C ARG A 215 -6.26 -15.64 14.80
N LEU A 216 -6.88 -14.67 15.48
CA LEU A 216 -8.33 -14.52 15.48
C LEU A 216 -8.88 -14.20 14.08
N MET A 217 -8.15 -13.44 13.27
CA MET A 217 -8.53 -13.19 11.87
C MET A 217 -8.45 -14.48 11.02
N VAL A 218 -7.43 -15.31 11.22
CA VAL A 218 -7.34 -16.64 10.59
C VAL A 218 -8.51 -17.54 11.01
N GLU A 219 -8.88 -17.55 12.29
CA GLU A 219 -10.06 -18.28 12.77
C GLU A 219 -11.35 -17.82 12.08
N ARG A 220 -11.53 -16.50 11.91
CA ARG A 220 -12.68 -15.96 11.18
C ARG A 220 -12.70 -16.39 9.72
N ILE A 221 -11.55 -16.37 9.05
CA ILE A 221 -11.45 -16.90 7.67
C ILE A 221 -11.85 -18.38 7.65
N ASN A 222 -11.29 -19.19 8.55
CA ASN A 222 -11.61 -20.63 8.62
C ASN A 222 -13.10 -20.88 8.79
N ASN A 223 -13.81 -20.06 9.58
CA ASN A 223 -15.26 -20.17 9.73
C ASN A 223 -16.01 -19.81 8.44
N VAL A 224 -15.60 -18.75 7.75
CA VAL A 224 -16.20 -18.33 6.47
C VAL A 224 -15.98 -19.39 5.38
N PHE A 225 -14.80 -20.03 5.39
CA PHE A 225 -14.37 -20.95 4.34
C PHE A 225 -14.57 -22.43 4.65
N ALA A 226 -15.07 -22.77 5.84
CA ALA A 226 -15.40 -24.14 6.23
C ALA A 226 -16.35 -24.86 5.25
N PRO A 227 -17.42 -24.24 4.70
CA PRO A 227 -18.30 -24.89 3.72
C PRO A 227 -17.58 -25.28 2.42
N PHE A 228 -16.44 -24.66 2.13
CA PHE A 228 -15.64 -24.92 0.95
C PHE A 228 -14.46 -25.84 1.25
N ASP A 229 -14.36 -26.40 2.46
CA ASP A 229 -13.25 -27.26 2.88
C ASP A 229 -11.87 -26.60 2.60
N ILE A 230 -11.76 -25.33 2.99
CA ILE A 230 -10.52 -24.56 2.95
C ILE A 230 -10.21 -24.14 4.38
N LYS A 231 -8.99 -24.42 4.80
CA LYS A 231 -8.49 -24.09 6.13
C LYS A 231 -7.07 -23.55 6.03
N GLN A 232 -6.80 -22.54 6.84
CA GLN A 232 -5.49 -21.93 7.04
C GLN A 232 -5.04 -22.16 8.48
N ASP A 233 -3.75 -22.37 8.64
CA ASP A 233 -3.06 -22.40 9.92
C ASP A 233 -2.11 -21.20 10.01
N PHE A 234 -2.19 -20.43 11.09
CA PHE A 234 -1.37 -19.21 11.21
C PHE A 234 0.13 -19.53 11.22
N ASP A 235 0.55 -20.56 11.96
CA ASP A 235 1.98 -20.85 12.15
C ASP A 235 2.59 -21.56 10.93
N ASN A 236 1.81 -22.42 10.26
CA ASN A 236 2.31 -23.22 9.14
C ASN A 236 2.05 -22.59 7.78
N ASP A 237 0.98 -21.80 7.62
CA ASP A 237 0.63 -21.21 6.31
C ASP A 237 0.88 -19.69 6.23
N VAL A 238 0.92 -18.95 7.36
CA VAL A 238 1.07 -17.48 7.34
C VAL A 238 2.46 -17.02 7.76
N VAL A 239 2.97 -17.51 8.91
CA VAL A 239 4.29 -17.12 9.42
C VAL A 239 5.42 -17.34 8.39
N PRO A 240 5.48 -18.46 7.63
CA PRO A 240 6.55 -18.69 6.65
C PRO A 240 6.55 -17.71 5.47
N LEU A 241 5.43 -17.03 5.22
CA LEU A 241 5.31 -16.01 4.17
C LEU A 241 5.90 -14.66 4.58
N SER A 242 6.38 -14.53 5.83
CA SER A 242 6.83 -13.27 6.42
C SER A 242 8.29 -13.34 6.90
N GLN A 243 8.87 -12.18 7.15
CA GLN A 243 10.18 -12.07 7.80
C GLN A 243 10.10 -12.02 9.33
N LEU A 244 9.04 -12.56 9.96
CA LEU A 244 8.86 -12.50 11.42
C LEU A 244 10.10 -13.00 12.20
N HIS A 245 10.73 -14.08 11.73
CA HIS A 245 11.93 -14.66 12.33
C HIS A 245 13.17 -13.74 12.26
N ASN A 246 13.18 -12.80 11.31
CA ASN A 246 14.23 -11.78 11.15
C ASN A 246 13.81 -10.40 11.71
N GLY A 247 12.74 -10.35 12.51
CA GLY A 247 12.23 -9.10 13.10
C GLY A 247 11.34 -8.29 12.18
N GLY A 248 10.73 -8.93 11.17
CA GLY A 248 9.61 -8.40 10.39
C GLY A 248 8.28 -8.46 11.14
N SER A 249 7.22 -7.94 10.53
CA SER A 249 5.85 -8.00 11.05
C SER A 249 4.91 -8.77 10.13
N ILE A 250 3.84 -9.31 10.70
CA ILE A 250 2.76 -9.96 9.94
C ILE A 250 1.56 -9.03 9.90
N THR A 251 1.16 -8.68 8.68
CA THR A 251 -0.02 -7.87 8.37
C THR A 251 -1.17 -8.72 7.85
N GLU A 252 -2.35 -8.10 7.78
CA GLU A 252 -3.57 -8.63 7.16
C GLU A 252 -3.33 -9.12 5.72
N ARG A 253 -2.40 -8.49 5.00
CA ARG A 253 -2.04 -8.89 3.64
C ARG A 253 -1.41 -10.28 3.59
N HIS A 254 -0.60 -10.70 4.57
CA HIS A 254 -0.06 -12.07 4.59
C HIS A 254 -1.15 -13.12 4.80
N ILE A 255 -2.12 -12.81 5.66
CA ILE A 255 -3.25 -13.70 5.94
C ILE A 255 -4.07 -13.92 4.66
N LEU A 256 -4.38 -12.83 3.95
CA LEU A 256 -5.10 -12.88 2.68
C LEU A 256 -4.26 -13.50 1.55
N TYR A 257 -2.94 -13.31 1.56
CA TYR A 257 -2.03 -13.91 0.60
C TYR A 257 -1.99 -15.43 0.77
N SER A 258 -1.88 -15.90 2.01
CA SER A 258 -2.02 -17.33 2.35
C SER A 258 -3.36 -17.89 1.86
N LEU A 259 -4.46 -17.14 1.95
CA LEU A 259 -5.78 -17.57 1.48
C LEU A 259 -5.81 -17.65 -0.05
N ALA A 260 -5.22 -16.66 -0.72
CA ALA A 260 -5.06 -16.66 -2.17
C ALA A 260 -4.31 -17.92 -2.65
N LEU A 261 -3.23 -18.31 -1.97
CA LEU A 261 -2.48 -19.53 -2.29
C LEU A 261 -3.33 -20.79 -2.11
N LYS A 262 -4.10 -20.92 -1.02
CA LYS A 262 -5.01 -22.07 -0.82
C LYS A 262 -6.12 -22.14 -1.88
N LEU A 263 -6.64 -21.00 -2.31
CA LEU A 263 -7.64 -20.94 -3.37
C LEU A 263 -7.06 -21.37 -4.73
N ILE A 264 -5.83 -20.94 -5.03
CA ILE A 264 -5.11 -21.36 -6.24
C ILE A 264 -4.80 -22.86 -6.18
N GLU A 265 -4.35 -23.37 -5.04
CA GLU A 265 -4.12 -24.80 -4.84
C GLU A 265 -5.38 -25.64 -5.10
N LYS A 266 -6.54 -25.16 -4.65
CA LYS A 266 -7.82 -25.89 -4.77
C LYS A 266 -8.47 -25.77 -6.15
N TYR A 267 -8.46 -24.58 -6.75
CA TYR A 267 -9.24 -24.27 -7.94
C TYR A 267 -8.40 -24.04 -9.20
N GLY A 268 -7.07 -23.94 -9.07
CA GLY A 268 -6.19 -23.49 -10.13
C GLY A 268 -6.29 -21.99 -10.41
N LYS A 269 -5.48 -21.50 -11.35
CA LYS A 269 -5.62 -20.15 -11.92
C LYS A 269 -6.70 -20.14 -13.00
N GLY A 270 -7.17 -18.95 -13.37
CA GLY A 270 -8.07 -18.76 -14.49
C GLY A 270 -9.56 -18.97 -14.18
N GLN A 271 -10.28 -19.52 -15.15
CA GLN A 271 -11.75 -19.48 -15.20
C GLN A 271 -12.43 -20.13 -13.98
N THR A 272 -11.93 -21.27 -13.50
CA THR A 272 -12.54 -21.99 -12.37
C THR A 272 -12.52 -21.16 -11.10
N LEU A 273 -11.39 -20.53 -10.79
CA LEU A 273 -11.27 -19.67 -9.61
C LEU A 273 -12.14 -18.42 -9.75
N VAL A 274 -12.12 -17.76 -10.91
CA VAL A 274 -12.98 -16.59 -11.18
C VAL A 274 -14.46 -16.93 -11.00
N SER A 275 -14.90 -18.09 -11.50
CA SER A 275 -16.26 -18.58 -11.30
C SER A 275 -16.58 -18.87 -9.83
N PHE A 276 -15.63 -19.43 -9.06
CA PHE A 276 -15.79 -19.61 -7.62
C PHE A 276 -15.97 -18.27 -6.89
N LEU A 277 -15.11 -17.28 -7.16
CA LEU A 277 -15.20 -15.95 -6.55
C LEU A 277 -16.56 -15.29 -6.82
N LYS A 278 -17.02 -15.33 -8.07
CA LYS A 278 -18.29 -14.69 -8.50
C LYS A 278 -19.52 -15.43 -8.01
N ASN A 279 -19.53 -16.76 -8.12
CA ASN A 279 -20.76 -17.54 -7.93
C ASN A 279 -20.89 -18.13 -6.52
N GLN A 280 -19.79 -18.41 -5.84
CA GLN A 280 -19.82 -19.00 -4.49
C GLN A 280 -19.55 -17.95 -3.42
N LEU A 281 -18.53 -17.09 -3.61
CA LEU A 281 -18.24 -16.00 -2.68
C LEU A 281 -19.03 -14.72 -2.96
N GLN A 282 -19.75 -14.65 -4.09
CA GLN A 282 -20.56 -13.48 -4.49
C GLN A 282 -19.74 -12.19 -4.57
N ILE A 283 -18.45 -12.29 -4.90
CA ILE A 283 -17.54 -11.15 -5.05
C ILE A 283 -17.77 -10.46 -6.39
N LYS A 284 -17.91 -9.13 -6.36
CA LYS A 284 -18.08 -8.32 -7.56
C LYS A 284 -16.73 -7.90 -8.14
N LEU A 285 -16.25 -8.61 -9.15
CA LEU A 285 -15.00 -8.27 -9.83
C LEU A 285 -15.16 -7.05 -10.75
N LYS A 286 -14.19 -6.13 -10.70
CA LYS A 286 -14.00 -5.10 -11.72
C LYS A 286 -13.45 -5.76 -13.00
N ALA A 287 -13.82 -5.25 -14.17
CA ALA A 287 -13.44 -5.85 -15.46
C ALA A 287 -11.92 -6.06 -15.61
N ASN A 288 -11.10 -5.08 -15.20
CA ASN A 288 -9.64 -5.21 -15.28
C ASN A 288 -9.09 -6.33 -14.39
N LEU A 289 -9.58 -6.44 -13.14
CA LEU A 289 -9.16 -7.49 -12.21
C LEU A 289 -9.63 -8.87 -12.66
N GLU A 290 -10.84 -8.97 -13.22
CA GLU A 290 -11.32 -10.22 -13.82
C GLU A 290 -10.40 -10.66 -14.97
N ASN A 291 -9.99 -9.75 -15.85
CA ASN A 291 -9.05 -10.07 -16.93
C ASN A 291 -7.69 -10.54 -16.40
N TYR A 292 -7.15 -9.89 -15.35
CA TYR A 292 -5.88 -10.32 -14.74
C TYR A 292 -5.97 -11.70 -14.08
N LEU A 293 -7.14 -12.07 -13.54
CA LEU A 293 -7.38 -13.38 -12.93
C LEU A 293 -7.77 -14.47 -13.95
N LEU A 294 -8.13 -14.09 -15.17
CA LEU A 294 -8.33 -15.01 -16.29
C LEU A 294 -7.01 -15.33 -17.03
N ASP A 295 -6.02 -14.45 -16.95
CA ASP A 295 -4.68 -14.68 -17.49
C ASP A 295 -3.85 -15.58 -16.55
N GLU A 296 -3.74 -16.85 -16.90
CA GLU A 296 -2.99 -17.84 -16.11
C GLU A 296 -1.48 -17.58 -16.07
N GLU A 297 -0.95 -16.86 -17.07
CA GLU A 297 0.47 -16.52 -17.21
C GLU A 297 0.83 -15.19 -16.53
N ASN A 298 -0.15 -14.54 -15.88
CA ASN A 298 0.08 -13.29 -15.16
C ASN A 298 1.11 -13.51 -14.02
N PRO A 299 2.27 -12.83 -14.06
CA PRO A 299 3.32 -13.00 -13.04
C PRO A 299 2.94 -12.40 -11.67
N PHE A 300 1.84 -11.65 -11.59
CA PHE A 300 1.35 -11.02 -10.36
C PHE A 300 0.02 -11.60 -9.87
N TYR A 301 -0.39 -12.76 -10.40
CA TYR A 301 -1.70 -13.37 -10.16
C TYR A 301 -2.09 -13.45 -8.67
N GLU A 302 -1.16 -13.92 -7.82
CA GLU A 302 -1.39 -14.10 -6.39
C GLU A 302 -1.65 -12.77 -5.68
N TYR A 303 -0.98 -11.69 -6.14
CA TYR A 303 -1.15 -10.35 -5.60
C TYR A 303 -2.45 -9.68 -6.10
N ASP A 304 -2.83 -9.90 -7.35
CA ASP A 304 -4.10 -9.44 -7.90
C ASP A 304 -5.28 -10.12 -7.18
N LEU A 305 -5.17 -11.43 -6.94
CA LEU A 305 -6.15 -12.19 -6.17
C LEU A 305 -6.23 -11.69 -4.73
N LEU A 306 -5.09 -11.45 -4.07
CA LEU A 306 -5.05 -10.82 -2.76
C LEU A 306 -5.77 -9.46 -2.75
N GLY A 307 -5.59 -8.64 -3.79
CA GLY A 307 -6.24 -7.35 -3.92
C GLY A 307 -7.77 -7.47 -3.90
N VAL A 308 -8.29 -8.42 -4.68
CA VAL A 308 -9.73 -8.77 -4.70
C VAL A 308 -10.22 -9.28 -3.34
N LEU A 309 -9.49 -10.20 -2.71
CA LEU A 309 -9.88 -10.73 -1.41
C LEU A 309 -9.88 -9.64 -0.34
N LYS A 310 -8.91 -8.71 -0.39
CA LYS A 310 -8.84 -7.58 0.55
C LYS A 310 -10.03 -6.64 0.39
N SER A 311 -10.43 -6.28 -0.83
CA SER A 311 -11.53 -5.33 -1.02
C SER A 311 -12.87 -5.84 -0.50
N ASP A 312 -13.12 -7.15 -0.63
CA ASP A 312 -14.44 -7.72 -0.37
C ASP A 312 -14.53 -8.47 0.96
N LEU A 313 -13.45 -9.12 1.42
CA LEU A 313 -13.48 -9.96 2.61
C LEU A 313 -13.03 -9.23 3.88
N ILE A 314 -12.26 -8.14 3.79
CA ILE A 314 -11.64 -7.52 4.97
C ILE A 314 -12.68 -7.20 6.06
N SER A 315 -13.84 -6.64 5.70
CA SER A 315 -14.91 -6.29 6.64
C SER A 315 -15.52 -7.48 7.38
N LEU A 316 -15.43 -8.69 6.81
CA LEU A 316 -15.93 -9.92 7.44
C LEU A 316 -14.93 -10.50 8.45
N ILE A 317 -13.64 -10.31 8.20
CA ILE A 317 -12.58 -10.97 8.95
C ILE A 317 -11.86 -10.04 9.92
N TYR A 318 -11.95 -8.72 9.73
CA TYR A 318 -11.19 -7.73 10.48
C TYR A 318 -11.55 -7.75 11.97
N VAL A 319 -10.54 -7.98 12.80
CA VAL A 319 -10.61 -7.79 14.24
C VAL A 319 -9.98 -6.45 14.55
N ASP A 320 -10.64 -5.65 15.40
CA ASP A 320 -10.13 -4.33 15.80
C ASP A 320 -8.74 -4.42 16.45
N ALA A 321 -7.84 -3.57 15.97
CA ALA A 321 -6.53 -3.30 16.54
C ALA A 321 -6.65 -2.47 17.82
N LYS A 322 -6.23 -3.03 18.95
CA LYS A 322 -6.29 -2.37 20.27
C LYS A 322 -4.94 -2.43 20.98
N GLU A 323 -4.64 -3.57 21.59
CA GLU A 323 -3.41 -3.78 22.39
C GLU A 323 -2.11 -3.69 21.56
N GLU A 324 -2.20 -3.72 20.24
CA GLU A 324 -1.07 -3.52 19.32
C GLU A 324 -0.86 -2.05 18.91
N CYS A 325 -1.73 -1.13 19.35
CA CYS A 325 -1.68 0.29 19.01
C CYS A 325 -1.18 1.08 20.24
N PRO A 326 0.04 1.63 20.24
CA PRO A 326 0.45 2.60 21.26
C PRO A 326 -0.51 3.79 21.34
N ASP A 327 -0.67 4.38 22.54
CA ASP A 327 -1.25 5.72 22.67
C ASP A 327 -0.38 6.71 21.88
N VAL A 328 -1.01 7.62 21.12
CA VAL A 328 -0.28 8.58 20.28
C VAL A 328 0.74 9.40 21.06
N ARG A 329 0.49 9.71 22.34
CA ARG A 329 1.42 10.47 23.18
C ARG A 329 2.66 9.65 23.53
N GLU A 330 2.47 8.38 23.88
CA GLU A 330 3.59 7.45 24.16
C GLU A 330 4.45 7.25 22.92
N PHE A 331 3.82 7.14 21.74
CA PHE A 331 4.51 7.09 20.46
C PHE A 331 5.37 8.35 20.22
N LEU A 332 4.83 9.54 20.49
CA LEU A 332 5.54 10.81 20.30
C LEU A 332 6.69 11.00 21.31
N ASP A 333 6.46 10.61 22.57
CA ASP A 333 7.50 10.62 23.61
C ASP A 333 8.66 9.68 23.22
N PHE A 334 8.34 8.48 22.75
CA PHE A 334 9.34 7.56 22.23
C PHE A 334 10.10 8.15 21.04
N CYS A 335 9.38 8.69 20.05
CA CYS A 335 9.97 9.35 18.87
C CYS A 335 10.99 10.43 19.27
N SER A 336 10.60 11.30 20.19
CA SER A 336 11.44 12.37 20.72
C SER A 336 12.68 11.82 21.43
N SER A 337 12.51 10.78 22.26
CA SER A 337 13.61 10.18 23.03
C SER A 337 14.73 9.58 22.16
N ILE A 338 14.40 9.10 20.95
CA ILE A 338 15.35 8.53 20.00
C ILE A 338 15.85 9.56 18.98
N GLY A 339 15.31 10.78 18.97
CA GLY A 339 15.66 11.82 17.99
C GLY A 339 15.18 11.51 16.57
N ALA A 340 14.06 10.80 16.43
CA ALA A 340 13.40 10.57 15.15
C ALA A 340 12.40 11.70 14.82
N ILE A 341 11.87 11.68 13.61
CA ILE A 341 10.86 12.64 13.12
C ILE A 341 9.50 11.96 13.16
N SER A 342 8.58 12.49 13.96
CA SER A 342 7.20 12.00 13.98
C SER A 342 6.44 12.56 12.78
N ALA A 343 5.79 11.68 12.02
CA ALA A 343 4.99 12.08 10.88
C ALA A 343 3.60 11.45 10.91
N TYR A 344 2.59 12.25 10.61
CA TYR A 344 1.23 11.77 10.40
C TYR A 344 1.02 11.44 8.91
N ALA A 345 0.47 10.27 8.59
CA ALA A 345 0.23 9.84 7.22
C ALA A 345 -1.10 10.36 6.68
N TYR A 346 -1.13 11.56 6.10
CA TYR A 346 -2.37 12.11 5.58
C TYR A 346 -2.87 11.32 4.36
N LEU A 347 -4.11 10.84 4.45
CA LEU A 347 -4.78 10.05 3.43
C LEU A 347 -5.75 10.90 2.59
N GLY A 348 -6.61 11.69 3.25
CA GLY A 348 -7.66 12.46 2.58
C GLY A 348 -8.83 11.60 2.10
N ASP A 349 -9.91 12.23 1.66
CA ASP A 349 -11.10 11.52 1.16
C ASP A 349 -10.77 10.74 -0.12
N VAL A 350 -11.11 9.45 -0.13
CA VAL A 350 -10.93 8.62 -1.32
C VAL A 350 -12.22 8.66 -2.13
N THR A 351 -12.14 9.20 -3.34
CA THR A 351 -13.24 9.14 -4.33
C THR A 351 -13.00 8.01 -5.34
N ASP A 352 -11.83 8.00 -5.97
CA ASP A 352 -11.32 6.92 -6.81
C ASP A 352 -9.92 6.51 -6.33
N SER A 353 -9.72 5.22 -6.03
CA SER A 353 -8.42 4.69 -5.59
C SER A 353 -7.49 4.45 -6.78
N VAL A 354 -6.37 5.17 -6.86
CA VAL A 354 -5.35 4.96 -7.92
C VAL A 354 -4.75 3.54 -7.87
N THR A 355 -4.60 2.99 -6.68
CA THR A 355 -4.11 1.62 -6.44
C THR A 355 -5.18 0.54 -6.56
N GLY A 356 -6.46 0.92 -6.70
CA GLY A 356 -7.60 0.01 -6.86
C GLY A 356 -8.03 -0.75 -5.61
N ASP A 357 -7.29 -0.64 -4.49
CA ASP A 357 -7.51 -1.41 -3.25
C ASP A 357 -8.28 -0.64 -2.16
N LYS A 358 -8.58 0.65 -2.35
CA LYS A 358 -9.37 1.46 -1.40
C LYS A 358 -10.80 1.69 -1.91
N LYS A 359 -11.78 1.59 -1.00
CA LYS A 359 -13.19 1.95 -1.27
C LYS A 359 -13.35 3.47 -1.23
N ALA A 360 -14.34 3.98 -1.95
CA ALA A 360 -14.74 5.38 -1.80
C ALA A 360 -15.20 5.61 -0.36
N GLN A 361 -14.53 6.50 0.36
CA GLN A 361 -14.70 6.66 1.79
C GLN A 361 -14.21 8.04 2.23
N LYS A 362 -14.96 8.63 3.17
CA LYS A 362 -14.58 9.89 3.81
C LYS A 362 -13.65 9.66 4.98
N PHE A 363 -12.66 10.54 5.08
CA PHE A 363 -11.60 10.56 6.06
C PHE A 363 -11.48 11.97 6.64
N GLU A 364 -10.33 12.64 6.47
CA GLU A 364 -9.99 13.85 7.23
C GLU A 364 -10.44 15.17 6.59
N ASP A 365 -10.88 15.17 5.32
CA ASP A 365 -11.05 16.42 4.56
C ASP A 365 -12.14 17.33 5.13
N ASP A 366 -13.25 16.75 5.61
CA ASP A 366 -14.36 17.49 6.22
C ASP A 366 -13.98 18.17 7.55
N TYR A 367 -12.84 17.81 8.16
CA TYR A 367 -12.38 18.35 9.45
C TYR A 367 -10.87 18.65 9.49
N ILE A 368 -10.29 19.01 8.34
CA ILE A 368 -8.85 19.20 8.18
C ILE A 368 -8.25 20.23 9.16
N GLU A 369 -8.95 21.33 9.44
CA GLU A 369 -8.51 22.33 10.42
C GLU A 369 -8.39 21.75 11.84
N GLU A 370 -9.36 20.93 12.24
CA GLU A 370 -9.32 20.24 13.54
C GLU A 370 -8.19 19.22 13.58
N LEU A 371 -7.98 18.47 12.49
CA LEU A 371 -6.85 17.54 12.37
C LEU A 371 -5.53 18.27 12.62
N PHE A 372 -5.25 19.35 11.88
CA PHE A 372 -3.99 20.08 12.00
C PHE A 372 -3.83 20.74 13.38
N GLN A 373 -4.91 21.19 14.00
CA GLN A 373 -4.86 21.68 15.37
C GLN A 373 -4.45 20.56 16.35
N VAL A 374 -5.06 19.37 16.25
CA VAL A 374 -4.70 18.21 17.08
C VAL A 374 -3.25 17.76 16.84
N LEU A 375 -2.80 17.68 15.59
CA LEU A 375 -1.42 17.29 15.27
C LEU A 375 -0.40 18.29 15.84
N LYS A 376 -0.72 19.59 15.78
CA LYS A 376 0.10 20.65 16.36
C LYS A 376 0.13 20.57 17.88
N ASP A 377 -1.01 20.37 18.52
CA ASP A 377 -1.12 20.29 19.99
C ASP A 377 -0.41 19.04 20.55
N LEU A 378 -0.46 17.93 19.81
CA LEU A 378 0.32 16.74 20.12
C LEU A 378 1.82 16.93 19.89
N GLY A 379 2.22 17.82 18.98
CA GLY A 379 3.63 18.10 18.68
C GLY A 379 4.23 17.23 17.58
N PHE A 380 3.44 16.79 16.59
CA PHE A 380 3.97 16.14 15.40
C PHE A 380 4.98 17.03 14.66
N ASN A 381 6.06 16.45 14.15
CA ASN A 381 7.06 17.20 13.39
C ASN A 381 6.66 17.41 11.94
N ALA A 382 5.92 16.46 11.35
CA ALA A 382 5.62 16.43 9.93
C ALA A 382 4.26 15.79 9.62
N VAL A 383 3.82 16.00 8.37
CA VAL A 383 2.74 15.26 7.73
C VAL A 383 3.31 14.67 6.44
N THR A 384 3.22 13.35 6.27
CA THR A 384 3.52 12.71 4.98
C THR A 384 2.27 12.73 4.13
N TYR A 385 2.30 13.52 3.05
CA TYR A 385 1.23 13.55 2.06
C TYR A 385 1.35 12.32 1.14
N MET A 386 0.41 11.39 1.27
CA MET A 386 0.30 10.26 0.36
C MET A 386 -0.71 10.65 -0.73
N PRO A 387 -0.30 10.97 -1.97
CA PRO A 387 -1.26 11.25 -3.02
C PRO A 387 -2.14 10.01 -3.25
N SER A 388 -3.44 10.14 -3.02
CA SER A 388 -4.45 9.07 -3.16
C SER A 388 -4.98 8.92 -4.57
#